data_AF-A0A975BAN3-F1
#
_entry.id   AF-A0A975BAN3-F1
#
_cell.length_a   1.000
_cell.length_b   1.000
_cell.length_c   1.000
_cell.angle_alpha   90.00
_cell.angle_beta   90.00
_cell.angle_gamma   90.00
#
_symmetry.space_group_name_H-M   'P 1'
#
loop_
_entity.id
_entity.type
_entity.pdbx_description
1 polymer ?
#
loop_
_entity_poly.entity_id
_entity_poly.type
_entity_poly.pdbx_seq_one_letter_code
_entity_poly.pdbx_strand_id
1 'polypeptide(L)'
;MIKDKVQKIDQNIYKENKENENLLLNFLRCLIMLEKKLERIARQNYNNRSQYPVLFIEIEQAILTVRAWIECHKIFSGFPIFQTLLAVFLKSITEKVVILIETSRPVKGKKAKKNTFRARQQEQLYKSVELMIGHLIEFKDKIQIFEEPMSDKIEEGLRLNLRL
;
A
#
# COMPACT_ATOMS: atom_id res chain seq x y z
N MET A 1 -5.58 42.19 -5.20
CA MET A 1 -5.29 41.39 -6.41
C MET A 1 -4.16 40.37 -6.24
N ILE A 2 -2.94 40.75 -5.85
CA ILE A 2 -1.84 39.77 -5.63
C ILE A 2 -2.08 38.95 -4.36
N LYS A 3 -2.46 39.58 -3.24
CA LYS A 3 -2.78 38.89 -1.98
C LYS A 3 -3.94 37.88 -2.10
N ASP A 4 -4.97 38.21 -2.89
CA ASP A 4 -6.12 37.34 -3.10
C ASP A 4 -5.80 36.13 -3.99
N LYS A 5 -4.79 36.23 -4.86
CA LYS A 5 -4.29 35.10 -5.67
C LYS A 5 -3.42 34.17 -4.82
N VAL A 6 -2.54 34.72 -4.00
CA VAL A 6 -1.69 33.93 -3.06
C VAL A 6 -2.57 33.16 -2.06
N GLN A 7 -3.55 33.82 -1.42
CA GLN A 7 -4.46 33.12 -0.49
C GLN A 7 -5.29 31.99 -1.13
N LYS A 8 -5.68 32.12 -2.40
CA LYS A 8 -6.40 31.06 -3.12
C LYS A 8 -5.51 29.87 -3.46
N ILE A 9 -4.23 30.13 -3.77
CA ILE A 9 -3.24 29.09 -4.03
C ILE A 9 -2.98 28.30 -2.74
N ASP A 10 -2.76 28.99 -1.62
CA ASP A 10 -2.51 28.36 -0.30
C ASP A 10 -3.68 27.46 0.14
N GLN A 11 -4.92 27.90 -0.10
CA GLN A 11 -6.12 27.13 0.24
C GLN A 11 -6.30 25.88 -0.63
N ASN A 12 -5.95 25.96 -1.92
CA ASN A 12 -6.01 24.81 -2.82
C ASN A 12 -4.95 23.77 -2.44
N ILE A 13 -3.70 24.20 -2.22
CA ILE A 13 -2.60 23.30 -1.82
C ILE A 13 -2.89 22.59 -0.50
N TYR A 14 -3.44 23.32 0.49
CA TYR A 14 -3.85 22.71 1.76
C TYR A 14 -4.92 21.63 1.56
N LYS A 15 -5.88 21.89 0.66
CA LYS A 15 -6.93 20.93 0.33
C LYS A 15 -6.37 19.69 -0.38
N GLU A 16 -5.50 19.87 -1.37
CA GLU A 16 -4.86 18.77 -2.12
C GLU A 16 -3.97 17.90 -1.21
N ASN A 17 -3.20 18.52 -0.31
CA ASN A 17 -2.44 17.81 0.71
C ASN A 17 -3.35 16.95 1.60
N LYS A 18 -4.47 17.52 2.06
CA LYS A 18 -5.43 16.80 2.90
C LYS A 18 -6.11 15.66 2.16
N GLU A 19 -6.40 15.82 0.87
CA GLU A 19 -6.93 14.74 0.02
C GLU A 19 -5.90 13.60 -0.13
N ASN A 20 -4.64 13.94 -0.42
CA ASN A 20 -3.54 13.00 -0.49
C ASN A 20 -3.31 12.25 0.83
N GLU A 21 -3.35 12.93 1.98
CA GLU A 21 -3.26 12.30 3.30
C GLU A 21 -4.37 11.26 3.52
N ASN A 22 -5.61 11.58 3.14
CA ASN A 22 -6.73 10.64 3.24
C ASN A 22 -6.54 9.41 2.34
N LEU A 23 -6.02 9.61 1.12
CA LEU A 23 -5.69 8.52 0.22
C LEU A 23 -4.58 7.63 0.79
N LEU A 24 -3.52 8.23 1.33
CA LEU A 24 -2.44 7.50 1.99
C LEU A 24 -2.92 6.75 3.23
N LEU A 25 -3.84 7.31 4.01
CA LEU A 25 -4.45 6.62 5.14
C LEU A 25 -5.22 5.37 4.68
N ASN A 26 -5.97 5.47 3.59
CA ASN A 26 -6.68 4.33 3.02
C ASN A 26 -5.72 3.30 2.42
N PHE A 27 -4.63 3.74 1.80
CA PHE A 27 -3.55 2.89 1.33
C PHE A 27 -2.92 2.09 2.49
N LEU A 28 -2.56 2.76 3.59
CA LEU A 28 -2.01 2.14 4.79
C LEU A 28 -2.98 1.12 5.42
N ARG A 29 -4.27 1.46 5.50
CA ARG A 29 -5.31 0.53 5.96
C ARG A 29 -5.38 -0.70 5.06
N CYS A 30 -5.29 -0.53 3.75
CA CYS A 30 -5.29 -1.63 2.79
C CYS A 30 -4.05 -2.54 2.96
N LEU A 31 -2.86 -1.96 3.17
CA LEU A 31 -1.64 -2.71 3.50
C LEU A 31 -1.79 -3.55 4.78
N ILE A 32 -2.37 -2.98 5.83
CA ILE A 32 -2.64 -3.72 7.09
C ILE A 32 -3.62 -4.88 6.85
N MET A 33 -4.65 -4.66 6.03
CA MET A 33 -5.60 -5.72 5.69
C MET A 33 -4.93 -6.82 4.88
N LEU A 34 -4.06 -6.46 3.92
CA LEU A 34 -3.28 -7.40 3.13
C LEU A 34 -2.37 -8.25 4.03
N GLU A 35 -1.60 -7.63 4.91
CA GLU A 35 -0.75 -8.30 5.91
C GLU A 35 -1.54 -9.34 6.73
N LYS A 36 -2.67 -8.93 7.32
CA LYS A 36 -3.54 -9.83 8.10
C LYS A 36 -4.12 -10.97 7.27
N LYS A 37 -4.39 -10.72 5.99
CA LYS A 37 -4.93 -11.72 5.07
C LYS A 37 -3.87 -12.76 4.70
N LEU A 38 -2.65 -12.32 4.43
CA LEU A 38 -1.50 -13.20 4.19
C LEU A 38 -1.18 -14.05 5.42
N GLU A 39 -1.19 -13.45 6.61
CA GLU A 39 -1.00 -14.19 7.87
C GLU A 39 -2.08 -15.27 8.07
N ARG A 40 -3.32 -14.99 7.66
CA ARG A 40 -4.39 -16.00 7.68
C ARG A 40 -4.12 -17.13 6.70
N ILE A 41 -3.59 -16.84 5.51
CA ILE A 41 -3.20 -17.88 4.53
C ILE A 41 -2.06 -18.73 5.11
N ALA A 42 -1.05 -18.11 5.75
CA ALA A 42 0.05 -18.83 6.36
C ALA A 42 -0.44 -19.81 7.45
N ARG A 43 -1.24 -19.33 8.41
CA ARG A 43 -1.80 -20.17 9.49
C ARG A 43 -2.71 -21.30 9.01
N GLN A 44 -3.28 -21.20 7.81
CA GLN A 44 -4.08 -22.28 7.23
C GLN A 44 -3.22 -23.39 6.61
N ASN A 45 -1.98 -23.06 6.23
CA ASN A 45 -1.07 -23.97 5.56
C ASN A 45 0.04 -24.50 6.49
N TYR A 46 0.34 -23.80 7.58
CA TYR A 46 1.44 -24.10 8.50
C TYR A 46 0.95 -24.05 9.95
N ASN A 47 1.48 -24.94 10.79
CA ASN A 47 1.10 -25.00 12.21
C ASN A 47 1.81 -23.92 13.04
N ASN A 48 3.06 -23.61 12.68
CA ASN A 48 3.91 -22.66 13.42
C ASN A 48 4.60 -21.68 12.47
N ARG A 49 4.89 -20.45 12.94
CA ARG A 49 5.58 -19.40 12.16
C ARG A 49 6.97 -19.83 11.67
N SER A 50 7.67 -20.70 12.40
CA SER A 50 8.97 -21.24 11.97
C SER A 50 8.89 -22.11 10.71
N GLN A 51 7.70 -22.54 10.31
CA GLN A 51 7.46 -23.31 9.08
C GLN A 51 7.07 -22.42 7.90
N TYR A 52 6.92 -21.11 8.13
CA TYR A 52 6.51 -20.21 7.06
C TYR A 52 7.62 -20.14 6.01
N PRO A 53 7.27 -20.24 4.72
CA PRO A 53 8.20 -19.96 3.64
C PRO A 53 8.88 -18.60 3.82
N VAL A 54 10.16 -18.52 3.47
CA VAL A 54 10.95 -17.27 3.50
C VAL A 54 10.19 -16.13 2.80
N LEU A 55 9.53 -16.44 1.69
CA LEU A 55 8.72 -15.48 0.93
C LEU A 55 7.60 -14.81 1.75
N PHE A 56 6.97 -15.51 2.71
CA PHE A 56 5.98 -14.88 3.60
C PHE A 56 6.61 -13.79 4.45
N ILE A 57 7.78 -14.09 5.04
CA ILE A 57 8.51 -13.17 5.90
C ILE A 57 9.01 -11.97 5.10
N GLU A 58 9.47 -12.19 3.87
CA GLU A 58 9.88 -11.11 2.97
C GLU A 58 8.72 -10.17 2.62
N ILE A 59 7.52 -10.71 2.34
CA ILE A 59 6.34 -9.89 2.05
C ILE A 59 5.92 -9.07 3.27
N GLU A 60 5.88 -9.70 4.46
CA GLU A 60 5.56 -9.02 5.71
C GLU A 60 6.52 -7.87 5.97
N GLN A 61 7.82 -8.12 5.84
CA GLN A 61 8.85 -7.11 6.01
C GLN A 61 8.74 -5.97 4.96
N ALA A 62 8.41 -6.31 3.71
CA ALA A 62 8.18 -5.31 2.67
C ALA A 62 6.97 -4.42 3.01
N ILE A 63 5.85 -5.01 3.45
CA ILE A 63 4.66 -4.25 3.87
C ILE A 63 5.01 -3.32 5.05
N LEU A 64 5.70 -3.82 6.08
CA LEU A 64 6.10 -3.01 7.23
C LEU A 64 7.02 -1.86 6.82
N THR A 65 7.99 -2.12 5.96
CA THR A 65 8.94 -1.12 5.45
C THR A 65 8.20 -0.01 4.69
N VAL A 66 7.27 -0.38 3.81
CA VAL A 66 6.49 0.59 3.02
C VAL A 66 5.59 1.42 3.93
N ARG A 67 4.95 0.80 4.93
CA ARG A 67 4.13 1.52 5.90
C ARG A 67 4.95 2.56 6.67
N ALA A 68 6.11 2.16 7.19
CA ALA A 68 7.02 3.07 7.89
C ALA A 68 7.50 4.20 6.97
N TRP A 69 7.88 3.87 5.73
CA TRP A 69 8.32 4.86 4.76
C TRP A 69 7.22 5.88 4.44
N ILE A 70 5.97 5.44 4.20
CA ILE A 70 4.83 6.34 3.97
C ILE A 70 4.62 7.26 5.17
N GLU A 71 4.59 6.75 6.40
CA GLU A 71 4.38 7.57 7.59
C GLU A 71 5.45 8.65 7.76
N CYS A 72 6.72 8.31 7.45
CA CYS A 72 7.83 9.26 7.53
C CYS A 72 7.85 10.30 6.39
N HIS A 73 7.29 9.97 5.23
CA HIS A 73 7.44 10.78 4.01
C HIS A 73 6.11 11.29 3.42
N LYS A 74 4.97 11.07 4.08
CA LYS A 74 3.63 11.44 3.57
C LYS A 74 3.47 12.92 3.25
N ILE A 75 4.25 13.81 3.88
CA ILE A 75 4.27 15.24 3.54
C ILE A 75 4.73 15.49 2.10
N PHE A 76 5.44 14.53 1.50
CA PHE A 76 5.91 14.57 0.13
C PHE A 76 4.97 13.86 -0.85
N SER A 77 3.74 13.54 -0.45
CA SER A 77 2.81 12.76 -1.28
C SER A 77 2.51 13.40 -2.64
N GLY A 78 2.50 14.74 -2.71
CA GLY A 78 2.26 15.46 -3.95
C GLY A 78 3.46 15.54 -4.90
N PHE A 79 4.60 14.96 -4.54
CA PHE A 79 5.78 14.98 -5.42
C PHE A 79 5.81 13.75 -6.34
N PRO A 80 6.19 13.91 -7.63
CA PRO A 80 6.28 12.80 -8.57
C PRO A 80 7.20 11.66 -8.11
N ILE A 81 8.30 12.01 -7.43
CA ILE A 81 9.26 11.03 -6.91
C ILE A 81 8.64 10.14 -5.85
N PHE A 82 7.77 10.69 -4.99
CA PHE A 82 7.06 9.92 -3.98
C PHE A 82 6.15 8.89 -4.64
N GLN A 83 5.39 9.30 -5.66
CA GLN A 83 4.50 8.39 -6.39
C GLN A 83 5.28 7.29 -7.14
N THR A 84 6.43 7.65 -7.72
CA THR A 84 7.29 6.70 -8.42
C THR A 84 7.83 5.65 -7.45
N LEU A 85 8.34 6.08 -6.29
CA LEU A 85 8.81 5.15 -5.25
C LEU A 85 7.68 4.28 -4.71
N LEU A 86 6.50 4.86 -4.46
CA LEU A 86 5.32 4.13 -4.03
C LEU A 86 4.91 3.04 -5.05
N ALA A 87 4.98 3.36 -6.35
CA ALA A 87 4.71 2.41 -7.42
C ALA A 87 5.74 1.26 -7.46
N VAL A 88 7.03 1.57 -7.28
CA VAL A 88 8.10 0.56 -7.20
C VAL A 88 7.88 -0.38 -6.01
N PHE A 89 7.55 0.17 -4.84
CA PHE A 89 7.23 -0.61 -3.66
C PHE A 89 6.01 -1.51 -3.86
N LEU A 90 4.93 -0.96 -4.42
CA LEU A 90 3.71 -1.71 -4.69
C LEU A 90 3.93 -2.84 -5.69
N LYS A 91 4.73 -2.60 -6.74
CA LYS A 91 5.14 -3.62 -7.70
C LYS A 91 5.88 -4.77 -7.00
N SER A 92 6.87 -4.46 -6.17
CA SER A 92 7.65 -5.47 -5.44
C SER A 92 6.78 -6.32 -4.50
N ILE A 93 5.82 -5.72 -3.79
CA ILE A 93 4.87 -6.45 -2.95
C ILE A 93 3.97 -7.35 -3.81
N THR A 94 3.42 -6.80 -4.90
CA THR A 94 2.50 -7.49 -5.80
C THR A 94 3.16 -8.72 -6.41
N GLU A 95 4.37 -8.59 -6.95
CA GLU A 95 5.12 -9.71 -7.54
C GLU A 95 5.34 -10.85 -6.54
N LYS A 96 5.76 -10.52 -5.31
CA LYS A 96 5.97 -11.52 -4.26
C LYS A 96 4.67 -12.20 -3.84
N VAL A 97 3.58 -11.44 -3.71
CA VAL A 97 2.26 -11.99 -3.38
C VAL A 97 1.76 -12.92 -4.48
N VAL A 98 1.96 -12.58 -5.76
CA VAL A 98 1.59 -13.46 -6.88
C VAL A 98 2.35 -14.79 -6.79
N ILE A 99 3.67 -14.74 -6.62
CA ILE A 99 4.52 -15.94 -6.46
C ILE A 99 4.04 -16.77 -5.26
N LEU A 100 3.70 -16.11 -4.16
CA LEU A 100 3.20 -16.78 -2.96
C LEU A 100 1.86 -17.50 -3.24
N ILE A 101 0.92 -16.85 -3.93
CA ILE A 101 -0.36 -17.44 -4.28
C ILE A 101 -0.16 -18.66 -5.17
N GLU A 102 0.69 -18.57 -6.19
CA GLU A 102 0.95 -19.66 -7.13
C GLU A 102 1.59 -20.87 -6.44
N THR A 103 2.54 -20.64 -5.53
CA THR A 103 3.26 -21.69 -4.82
C THR A 103 2.48 -22.31 -3.66
N SER A 104 1.45 -21.63 -3.15
CA SER A 104 0.63 -22.10 -2.01
C SER A 104 -0.71 -22.75 -2.40
N ARG A 105 -1.03 -22.84 -3.70
CA ARG A 105 -2.29 -23.43 -4.18
C ARG A 105 -2.37 -24.93 -3.86
N PRO A 106 -3.51 -25.43 -3.34
CA PRO A 106 -3.66 -26.84 -2.99
C PRO A 106 -3.69 -27.71 -4.26
N VAL A 107 -2.81 -28.71 -4.31
CA VAL A 107 -2.78 -29.71 -5.39
C VAL A 107 -3.96 -30.68 -5.24
N LYS A 108 -4.61 -31.06 -6.35
CA LYS A 108 -5.76 -31.99 -6.35
C LYS A 108 -5.36 -33.37 -5.81
N GLY A 109 -5.57 -33.61 -4.52
CA GLY A 109 -5.41 -34.91 -3.87
C GLY A 109 -6.71 -35.73 -3.80
N LYS A 110 -6.59 -37.08 -3.69
CA LYS A 110 -7.64 -38.12 -3.72
C LYS A 110 -8.89 -37.93 -2.81
N LYS A 111 -8.94 -36.95 -1.90
CA LYS A 111 -10.07 -36.69 -0.97
C LYS A 111 -10.94 -35.50 -1.42
N ALA A 112 -11.67 -35.66 -2.53
CA ALA A 112 -12.30 -34.57 -3.28
C ALA A 112 -13.38 -33.73 -2.55
N LYS A 113 -14.20 -34.28 -1.64
CA LYS A 113 -15.34 -33.54 -1.03
C LYS A 113 -14.98 -32.61 0.14
N LYS A 114 -14.03 -32.96 1.02
CA LYS A 114 -13.50 -32.03 2.05
C LYS A 114 -12.53 -31.00 1.44
N ASN A 115 -11.93 -31.35 0.31
CA ASN A 115 -11.06 -30.44 -0.45
C ASN A 115 -11.83 -29.31 -1.14
N THR A 116 -13.02 -29.54 -1.68
CA THR A 116 -13.74 -28.49 -2.42
C THR A 116 -14.14 -27.30 -1.56
N PHE A 117 -14.55 -27.51 -0.30
CA PHE A 117 -14.87 -26.39 0.61
C PHE A 117 -13.62 -25.61 1.03
N ARG A 118 -12.54 -26.30 1.41
CA ARG A 118 -11.26 -25.66 1.76
C ARG A 118 -10.64 -24.94 0.57
N ALA A 119 -10.65 -25.56 -0.61
CA ALA A 119 -10.19 -24.93 -1.85
C ALA A 119 -11.03 -23.70 -2.20
N ARG A 120 -12.35 -23.74 -2.04
CA ARG A 120 -13.22 -22.56 -2.23
C ARG A 120 -12.89 -21.44 -1.23
N GLN A 121 -12.66 -21.77 0.04
CA GLN A 121 -12.25 -20.75 1.01
C GLN A 121 -10.90 -20.13 0.64
N GLN A 122 -9.93 -20.95 0.25
CA GLN A 122 -8.60 -20.50 -0.11
C GLN A 122 -8.65 -19.63 -1.38
N GLU A 123 -9.45 -20.02 -2.37
CA GLU A 123 -9.74 -19.23 -3.57
C GLU A 123 -10.38 -17.87 -3.22
N GLN A 124 -11.34 -17.84 -2.30
CA GLN A 124 -11.92 -16.58 -1.81
C GLN A 124 -10.90 -15.71 -1.07
N LEU A 125 -9.95 -16.32 -0.35
CA LEU A 125 -8.86 -15.57 0.28
C LEU A 125 -7.96 -14.94 -0.78
N TYR A 126 -7.58 -15.70 -1.83
CA TYR A 126 -6.75 -15.20 -2.93
C TYR A 126 -7.43 -14.08 -3.72
N LYS A 127 -8.70 -14.25 -4.10
CA LYS A 127 -9.49 -13.17 -4.75
C LYS A 127 -9.55 -11.91 -3.90
N SER A 128 -9.70 -12.06 -2.60
CA SER A 128 -9.68 -10.93 -1.68
C SER A 128 -8.30 -10.25 -1.59
N VAL A 129 -7.21 -10.98 -1.78
CA VAL A 129 -5.85 -10.41 -1.86
C VAL A 129 -5.67 -9.64 -3.17
N GLU A 130 -6.11 -10.21 -4.30
CA GLU A 130 -6.08 -9.56 -5.61
C GLU A 130 -6.88 -8.25 -5.60
N LEU A 131 -8.08 -8.24 -4.99
CA LEU A 131 -8.88 -7.04 -4.81
C LEU A 131 -8.18 -5.97 -3.96
N MET A 132 -7.46 -6.37 -2.89
CA MET A 132 -6.69 -5.44 -2.07
C MET A 132 -5.54 -4.81 -2.87
N ILE A 133 -4.85 -5.60 -3.69
CA ILE A 133 -3.81 -5.07 -4.60
C ILE A 133 -4.43 -4.08 -5.59
N GLY A 134 -5.60 -4.40 -6.16
CA GLY A 134 -6.34 -3.47 -7.03
C GLY A 134 -6.63 -2.14 -6.33
N HIS A 135 -7.15 -2.16 -5.10
CA HIS A 135 -7.39 -0.94 -4.34
C HIS A 135 -6.11 -0.14 -4.05
N LEU A 136 -4.98 -0.81 -3.76
CA LEU A 136 -3.70 -0.12 -3.55
C LEU A 136 -3.26 0.62 -4.81
N ILE A 137 -3.42 0.01 -5.99
CA ILE A 137 -3.13 0.65 -7.28
C ILE A 137 -4.03 1.87 -7.47
N GLU A 138 -5.34 1.71 -7.27
CA GLU A 138 -6.30 2.81 -7.39
C GLU A 138 -6.00 3.97 -6.45
N PHE A 139 -5.65 3.71 -5.19
CA PHE A 139 -5.30 4.76 -4.23
C PHE A 139 -4.05 5.50 -4.68
N LYS A 140 -3.02 4.79 -5.15
CA LYS A 140 -1.79 5.39 -5.65
C LYS A 140 -2.04 6.26 -6.89
N ASP A 141 -2.91 5.84 -7.80
CA ASP A 141 -3.24 6.60 -9.02
C ASP A 141 -4.10 7.84 -8.75
N LYS A 142 -4.80 7.88 -7.61
CA LYS A 142 -5.62 9.04 -7.18
C LYS A 142 -4.82 10.11 -6.45
N ILE A 143 -3.56 9.85 -6.08
CA ILE A 143 -2.71 10.86 -5.43
C ILE A 143 -2.47 11.99 -6.44
N GLN A 144 -2.76 13.21 -6.04
CA GLN A 144 -2.56 14.41 -6.86
C GLN A 144 -1.09 14.81 -6.83
N ILE A 145 -0.55 15.18 -8.00
CA ILE A 145 0.81 15.71 -8.16
C ILE A 145 0.72 17.25 -8.16
N PHE A 146 1.63 17.90 -7.44
CA PHE A 146 1.77 19.36 -7.52
C PHE A 146 2.47 19.75 -8.83
N GLU A 147 1.85 20.63 -9.61
CA GLU A 147 2.40 21.13 -10.89
C GLU A 147 3.51 22.18 -10.69
N GLU A 148 3.68 22.70 -9.48
CA GLU A 148 4.62 23.80 -9.17
C GLU A 148 6.06 23.32 -8.88
N PRO A 149 7.08 24.18 -9.15
CA PRO A 149 8.48 23.83 -8.99
C PRO A 149 8.86 23.44 -7.54
N MET A 150 9.69 22.40 -7.45
CA MET A 150 10.07 21.68 -6.23
C MET A 150 10.72 22.56 -5.15
N SER A 151 11.42 23.63 -5.52
CA SER A 151 12.10 24.53 -4.57
C SER A 151 11.12 25.23 -3.63
N ASP A 152 10.03 25.74 -4.17
CA ASP A 152 9.13 26.65 -3.47
C ASP A 152 8.29 25.86 -2.44
N LYS A 153 7.94 24.61 -2.78
CA LYS A 153 7.21 23.68 -1.91
C LYS A 153 8.04 23.13 -0.76
N ILE A 154 9.33 22.85 -0.99
CA ILE A 154 10.24 22.38 0.07
C ILE A 154 10.47 23.52 1.08
N GLU A 155 10.70 24.74 0.60
CA GLU A 155 10.89 25.90 1.47
C GLU A 155 9.65 26.18 2.34
N GLU A 156 8.46 26.05 1.77
CA GLU A 156 7.19 26.26 2.48
C GLU A 156 6.87 25.14 3.49
N GLY A 157 7.08 23.88 3.13
CA GLY A 157 6.91 22.74 4.05
C GLY A 157 7.87 22.76 5.24
N LEU A 158 9.09 23.28 5.03
CA LEU A 158 10.06 23.53 6.09
C LEU A 158 9.61 24.68 7.01
N ARG A 159 9.11 25.79 6.46
CA ARG A 159 8.58 26.92 7.26
C ARG A 159 7.41 26.51 8.15
N LEU A 160 6.44 25.75 7.61
CA LEU A 160 5.24 25.33 8.35
C LEU A 160 5.55 24.34 9.50
N ASN A 161 6.55 23.47 9.36
CA ASN A 161 6.87 22.46 10.37
C ASN A 161 7.97 22.88 11.36
N LEU A 162 8.86 23.82 10.98
CA LEU A 162 9.95 24.26 11.85
C LEU A 162 9.62 25.51 12.68
N ARG A 163 8.47 26.16 12.49
CA ARG A 163 8.14 27.47 13.10
C ARG A 163 9.34 28.44 13.01
N LEU A 164 9.85 28.64 11.80
CA LEU A 164 10.76 29.75 11.49
C LEU A 164 9.96 30.94 10.98
#